data_AF-A0A1W9H5J7-F1
#
_entry.id   AF-A0A1W9H5J7-F1
#
_cell.length_a   1.000
_cell.length_b   1.000
_cell.length_c   1.000
_cell.angle_alpha   90.00
_cell.angle_beta   90.00
_cell.angle_gamma   90.00
#
_symmetry.space_group_name_H-M   'P 1'
#
loop_
_entity.id
_entity.type
_entity.pdbx_description
1 polymer ?
#
loop_
_entity_poly.entity_id
_entity_poly.type
_entity_poly.pdbx_seq_one_letter_code
_entity_poly.pdbx_strand_id
1 'polypeptide(L)'
;MQGDPHVLHTVAACHFTSPEHAEHWINLLVPKNRNGKFVKWAGGRRKDETRDAFLAACVEQASKFDFSVTCVSSYENEMSWFAWAFYYQNQHLITQGPDAKGRNCLKFELGNEKSIEFPVLRAGYLIWYSNVVRYLSDSKRINGRFLSDNFCNDEVGPGAGKARGVGFVNYLLSMRDPKPQISLPTNDRFFQLDLLSDHFCGFANTVWSGVATDQQTADFNKLEQSRPNLIENMRLATDLTIVDQNGVNVTAQVKAAVAKGSVDG
;
A
#
# COMPACT_ATOMS: atom_id res chain seq x y z
N MET A 1 -4.88 17.24 5.68
CA MET A 1 -4.72 16.19 6.70
C MET A 1 -3.27 15.77 6.70
N GLN A 2 -2.43 16.50 7.42
CA GLN A 2 -1.03 16.15 7.63
C GLN A 2 -0.93 15.86 9.13
N GLY A 3 -0.58 14.62 9.51
CA GLY A 3 -0.44 14.21 10.91
C GLY A 3 -1.73 13.76 11.61
N ASP A 4 -2.73 13.24 10.89
CA ASP A 4 -3.87 12.56 11.53
C ASP A 4 -3.49 11.08 11.73
N PRO A 5 -3.29 10.63 12.99
CA PRO A 5 -2.84 9.27 13.29
C PRO A 5 -3.87 8.19 12.92
N HIS A 6 -5.12 8.58 12.65
CA HIS A 6 -6.22 7.70 12.30
C HIS A 6 -6.47 7.61 10.79
N VAL A 7 -5.59 8.21 9.97
CA VAL A 7 -5.61 7.99 8.52
C VAL A 7 -5.32 6.52 8.24
N LEU A 8 -6.25 5.86 7.55
CA LEU A 8 -6.11 4.48 7.14
C LEU A 8 -5.36 4.40 5.81
N HIS A 9 -4.30 3.61 5.78
CA HIS A 9 -3.60 3.24 4.56
C HIS A 9 -3.94 1.81 4.21
N THR A 10 -4.29 1.57 2.94
CA THR A 10 -4.61 0.25 2.42
C THR A 10 -3.80 -0.03 1.16
N VAL A 11 -3.39 -1.27 0.99
CA VAL A 11 -2.92 -1.84 -0.27
C VAL A 11 -3.82 -3.00 -0.59
N ALA A 12 -4.43 -3.00 -1.78
CA ALA A 12 -5.13 -4.16 -2.30
C ALA A 12 -4.25 -4.85 -3.35
N ALA A 13 -4.16 -6.17 -3.26
CA ALA A 13 -3.54 -7.03 -4.26
C ALA A 13 -4.63 -7.89 -4.90
N CYS A 14 -4.81 -7.80 -6.21
CA CYS A 14 -5.69 -8.68 -6.98
C CYS A 14 -4.86 -9.78 -7.66
N HIS A 15 -5.29 -11.04 -7.51
CA HIS A 15 -4.46 -12.21 -7.83
C HIS A 15 -4.95 -12.86 -9.11
N PHE A 16 -4.27 -12.58 -10.22
CA PHE A 16 -4.63 -13.13 -11.52
C PHE A 16 -3.64 -14.19 -11.97
N THR A 17 -4.14 -15.16 -12.74
CA THR A 17 -3.33 -16.22 -13.35
C THR A 17 -2.57 -15.74 -14.59
N SER A 18 -3.01 -14.65 -15.22
CA SER A 18 -2.39 -14.05 -16.41
C SER A 18 -2.80 -12.58 -16.57
N PRO A 19 -2.06 -11.78 -17.36
CA PRO A 19 -2.49 -10.44 -17.76
C PRO A 19 -3.85 -10.42 -18.48
N GLU A 20 -4.13 -11.40 -19.34
CA GLU A 20 -5.39 -11.52 -20.07
C GLU A 20 -6.57 -11.77 -19.11
N HIS A 21 -6.35 -12.57 -18.09
CA HIS A 21 -7.32 -12.79 -17.02
C HIS A 21 -7.60 -11.49 -16.24
N ALA A 22 -6.56 -10.70 -15.91
CA ALA A 22 -6.75 -9.40 -15.29
C ALA A 22 -7.54 -8.42 -16.19
N GLU A 23 -7.18 -8.35 -17.47
CA GLU A 23 -7.85 -7.49 -18.47
C GLU A 23 -9.34 -7.83 -18.64
N HIS A 24 -9.68 -9.11 -18.62
CA HIS A 24 -11.07 -9.57 -18.66
C HIS A 24 -11.89 -8.94 -17.52
N TRP A 25 -11.42 -9.08 -16.28
CA TRP A 25 -12.10 -8.54 -15.10
C TRP A 25 -12.10 -7.02 -15.06
N ILE A 26 -11.02 -6.37 -15.48
CA ILE A 26 -10.97 -4.91 -15.58
C ILE A 26 -12.05 -4.41 -16.54
N ASN A 27 -12.21 -5.04 -17.70
CA ASN A 27 -13.24 -4.65 -18.68
C ASN A 27 -14.66 -4.87 -18.18
N LEU A 28 -14.89 -5.86 -17.32
CA LEU A 28 -16.20 -6.16 -16.76
C LEU A 28 -16.57 -5.26 -15.57
N LEU A 29 -15.60 -4.95 -14.71
CA LEU A 29 -15.87 -4.33 -13.41
C LEU A 29 -15.53 -2.84 -13.38
N VAL A 30 -14.43 -2.42 -14.02
CA VAL A 30 -13.94 -1.05 -13.89
C VAL A 30 -14.73 -0.10 -14.81
N PRO A 31 -15.37 0.96 -14.26
CA PRO A 31 -16.15 1.88 -15.07
C PRO A 31 -15.32 2.64 -16.10
N LYS A 32 -15.95 2.90 -17.25
CA LYS A 32 -15.39 3.72 -18.32
C LYS A 32 -16.10 5.07 -18.37
N ASN A 33 -15.34 6.13 -18.67
CA ASN A 33 -15.93 7.45 -18.94
C ASN A 33 -16.58 7.50 -20.33
N ARG A 34 -17.19 8.65 -20.67
CA ARG A 34 -17.85 8.88 -21.96
C ARG A 34 -16.94 8.70 -23.19
N ASN A 35 -15.62 8.76 -23.01
CA ASN A 35 -14.63 8.54 -24.07
C ASN A 35 -14.12 7.09 -24.10
N GLY A 36 -14.77 6.17 -23.38
CA GLY A 36 -14.38 4.75 -23.31
C GLY A 36 -13.10 4.48 -22.51
N LYS A 37 -12.56 5.47 -21.79
CA LYS A 37 -11.35 5.28 -20.96
C LYS A 37 -11.71 4.84 -19.56
N PHE A 38 -10.97 3.88 -19.02
CA PHE A 38 -11.08 3.49 -17.61
C PHE A 38 -10.82 4.66 -16.68
N VAL A 39 -11.54 4.68 -15.56
CA VAL A 39 -11.44 5.73 -14.54
C VAL A 39 -10.85 5.12 -13.27
N LYS A 40 -9.84 5.76 -12.69
CA LYS A 40 -9.30 5.41 -11.36
C LYS A 40 -10.29 5.74 -10.25
N TRP A 41 -10.24 5.03 -9.13
CA TRP A 41 -11.09 5.25 -7.95
C TRP A 41 -11.13 6.72 -7.51
N ALA A 42 -9.97 7.36 -7.42
CA ALA A 42 -9.84 8.76 -7.00
C ALA A 42 -10.11 9.78 -8.13
N GLY A 43 -10.33 9.32 -9.36
CA GLY A 43 -10.43 10.14 -10.57
C GLY A 43 -11.86 10.53 -10.96
N GLY A 44 -11.98 11.60 -11.75
CA GLY A 44 -13.24 12.02 -12.35
C GLY A 44 -14.05 13.05 -11.54
N ARG A 45 -14.99 13.73 -12.22
CA ARG A 45 -15.91 14.71 -11.63
C ARG A 45 -17.09 14.08 -10.87
N ARG A 46 -17.38 12.79 -11.12
CA ARG A 46 -18.54 12.06 -10.57
C ARG A 46 -18.07 10.81 -9.85
N LYS A 47 -17.34 11.02 -8.75
CA LYS A 47 -16.65 9.94 -8.04
C LYS A 47 -17.65 8.94 -7.46
N ASP A 48 -18.73 9.42 -6.83
CA ASP A 48 -19.70 8.54 -6.17
C ASP A 48 -20.47 7.67 -7.18
N GLU A 49 -20.94 8.24 -8.30
CA GLU A 49 -21.53 7.43 -9.40
C GLU A 49 -20.56 6.36 -9.93
N THR A 50 -19.27 6.69 -10.04
CA THR A 50 -18.25 5.75 -10.53
C THR A 50 -18.03 4.62 -9.52
N ARG A 51 -18.01 4.95 -8.22
CA ARG A 51 -17.87 3.98 -7.13
C ARG A 51 -19.07 3.04 -7.12
N ASP A 52 -20.28 3.59 -7.09
CA ASP A 52 -21.52 2.79 -7.06
C ASP A 52 -21.63 1.85 -8.28
N ALA A 53 -21.23 2.31 -9.47
CA ALA A 53 -21.20 1.48 -10.67
C ALA A 53 -20.21 0.31 -10.56
N PHE A 54 -19.01 0.56 -10.01
CA PHE A 54 -18.04 -0.50 -9.74
C PHE A 54 -18.58 -1.53 -8.74
N LEU A 55 -19.25 -1.07 -7.68
CA LEU A 55 -19.83 -1.96 -6.66
C LEU A 55 -20.96 -2.82 -7.20
N ALA A 56 -21.88 -2.20 -7.95
CA ALA A 56 -22.97 -2.91 -8.59
C ALA A 56 -22.44 -4.02 -9.53
N ALA A 57 -21.42 -3.69 -10.34
CA ALA A 57 -20.77 -4.68 -11.21
C ALA A 57 -20.12 -5.83 -10.42
N CYS A 58 -19.44 -5.51 -9.31
CA CYS A 58 -18.86 -6.55 -8.44
C CYS A 58 -19.94 -7.46 -7.86
N VAL A 59 -21.03 -6.90 -7.33
CA VAL A 59 -22.13 -7.69 -6.75
C VAL A 59 -22.80 -8.57 -7.80
N GLU A 60 -23.04 -8.04 -9.00
CA GLU A 60 -23.64 -8.78 -10.11
C GLU A 60 -22.76 -9.97 -10.55
N GLN A 61 -21.44 -9.76 -10.63
CA GLN A 61 -20.51 -10.78 -11.10
C GLN A 61 -19.90 -11.63 -9.97
N ALA A 62 -20.26 -11.42 -8.71
CA ALA A 62 -19.62 -12.03 -7.53
C ALA A 62 -19.51 -13.55 -7.62
N SER A 63 -20.57 -14.22 -8.11
CA SER A 63 -20.60 -15.69 -8.28
C SER A 63 -19.63 -16.23 -9.33
N LYS A 64 -19.14 -15.36 -10.24
CA LYS A 64 -18.24 -15.71 -11.34
C LYS A 64 -16.78 -15.40 -11.03
N PHE A 65 -16.49 -14.67 -9.95
CA PHE A 65 -15.11 -14.30 -9.62
C PHE A 65 -14.25 -15.56 -9.43
N ASP A 66 -13.18 -15.63 -10.21
CA ASP A 66 -12.17 -16.68 -10.22
C ASP A 66 -10.76 -16.14 -9.88
N PHE A 67 -10.71 -14.93 -9.31
CA PHE A 67 -9.54 -14.31 -8.70
C PHE A 67 -9.80 -14.00 -7.23
N SER A 68 -8.74 -13.78 -6.46
CA SER A 68 -8.84 -13.33 -5.07
C SER A 68 -8.30 -11.91 -4.92
N VAL A 69 -8.81 -11.19 -3.92
CA VAL A 69 -8.35 -9.87 -3.52
C VAL A 69 -7.86 -9.94 -2.09
N THR A 70 -6.66 -9.45 -1.82
CA THR A 70 -6.15 -9.28 -0.45
C THR A 70 -5.93 -7.80 -0.19
N CYS A 71 -6.75 -7.20 0.68
CA CYS A 71 -6.57 -5.85 1.19
C CYS A 71 -5.83 -5.89 2.52
N VAL A 72 -4.71 -5.18 2.60
CA VAL A 72 -3.89 -5.07 3.81
C VAL A 72 -3.87 -3.62 4.24
N SER A 73 -4.29 -3.36 5.48
CA SER A 73 -4.44 -1.99 5.98
C SER A 73 -3.83 -1.76 7.34
N SER A 74 -3.36 -0.52 7.55
CA SER A 74 -2.85 -0.03 8.83
C SER A 74 -3.19 1.44 8.98
N TYR A 75 -3.44 1.90 10.20
CA TYR A 75 -3.49 3.33 10.49
C TYR A 75 -2.09 3.96 10.44
N GLU A 76 -2.00 5.27 10.20
CA GLU A 76 -0.72 6.00 10.11
C GLU A 76 0.13 5.83 11.40
N ASN A 77 -0.51 5.81 12.57
CA ASN A 77 0.17 5.53 13.83
C ASN A 77 0.72 4.09 13.92
N GLU A 78 0.01 3.10 13.39
CA GLU A 78 0.45 1.70 13.29
C GLU A 78 1.63 1.58 12.32
N MET A 79 1.58 2.29 11.19
CA MET A 79 2.67 2.35 10.22
C MET A 79 3.96 2.94 10.81
N SER A 80 3.81 3.93 11.69
CA SER A 80 4.95 4.56 12.38
C SER A 80 5.73 3.54 13.22
N TRP A 81 5.09 2.50 13.77
CA TRP A 81 5.77 1.42 14.48
C TRP A 81 6.71 0.61 13.59
N PHE A 82 6.35 0.37 12.32
CA PHE A 82 7.24 -0.28 11.36
C PHE A 82 8.48 0.58 11.07
N ALA A 83 8.30 1.90 10.97
CA ALA A 83 9.41 2.82 10.76
C ALA A 83 10.36 2.84 11.97
N TRP A 84 9.83 2.89 13.19
CA TRP A 84 10.62 2.80 14.41
C TRP A 84 11.37 1.47 14.51
N ALA A 85 10.68 0.34 14.31
CA ALA A 85 11.30 -0.98 14.34
C ALA A 85 12.47 -1.07 13.35
N PHE A 86 12.25 -0.60 12.12
CA PHE A 86 13.29 -0.56 11.10
C PHE A 86 14.46 0.35 11.50
N TYR A 87 14.17 1.54 12.02
CA TYR A 87 15.19 2.50 12.44
C TYR A 87 16.10 1.92 13.55
N TYR A 88 15.51 1.38 14.61
CA TYR A 88 16.28 0.84 15.74
C TYR A 88 17.15 -0.36 15.37
N GLN A 89 16.70 -1.20 14.44
CA GLN A 89 17.47 -2.32 13.92
C GLN A 89 18.64 -1.90 13.02
N ASN A 90 18.56 -0.70 12.41
CA ASN A 90 19.49 -0.26 11.36
C ASN A 90 20.08 1.13 11.65
N GLN A 91 20.25 1.50 12.93
CA GLN A 91 20.67 2.85 13.34
C GLN A 91 22.00 3.30 12.70
N HIS A 92 22.92 2.37 12.47
CA HIS A 92 24.20 2.63 11.84
C HIS A 92 24.10 3.00 10.33
N LEU A 93 22.97 2.75 9.68
CA LEU A 93 22.73 3.03 8.26
C LEU A 93 21.74 4.17 8.01
N ILE A 94 21.14 4.73 9.07
CA ILE A 94 20.04 5.68 8.97
C ILE A 94 20.35 6.93 9.77
N THR A 95 20.42 8.05 9.07
CA THR A 95 20.51 9.38 9.68
C THR A 95 19.23 10.17 9.43
N GLN A 96 18.92 11.10 10.32
CA GLN A 96 17.77 11.98 10.20
C GLN A 96 18.25 13.43 10.02
N GLY A 97 17.64 14.15 9.08
CA GLY A 97 17.99 15.54 8.81
C GLY A 97 16.97 16.24 7.90
N PRO A 98 16.98 17.59 7.86
CA PRO A 98 16.10 18.33 6.98
C PRO A 98 16.57 18.25 5.52
N ASP A 99 15.62 18.15 4.58
CA ASP A 99 15.91 18.35 3.15
C ASP A 99 16.04 19.84 2.78
N ALA A 100 16.32 20.13 1.51
CA ALA A 100 16.43 21.51 0.99
C ALA A 100 15.14 22.35 1.17
N LYS A 101 14.01 21.73 1.51
CA LYS A 101 12.71 22.38 1.79
C LYS A 101 12.41 22.43 3.30
N GLY A 102 13.35 22.07 4.15
CA GLY A 102 13.20 22.04 5.61
C GLY A 102 12.33 20.89 6.12
N ARG A 103 11.99 19.90 5.28
CA ARG A 103 11.20 18.73 5.69
C ARG A 103 12.11 17.73 6.37
N ASN A 104 11.64 17.20 7.49
CA ASN A 104 12.35 16.13 8.19
C ASN A 104 12.39 14.85 7.32
N CYS A 105 13.59 14.35 7.05
CA CYS A 105 13.87 13.23 6.17
C CYS A 105 14.71 12.16 6.87
N LEU A 106 14.50 10.91 6.48
CA LEU A 106 15.39 9.80 6.78
C LEU A 106 16.31 9.60 5.57
N LYS A 107 17.62 9.56 5.82
CA LYS A 107 18.67 9.28 4.85
C LYS A 107 19.22 7.88 5.14
N PHE A 108 19.11 7.00 4.15
CA PHE A 108 19.54 5.61 4.19
C PHE A 108 20.84 5.46 3.40
N GLU A 109 21.87 4.90 4.02
CA GLU A 109 23.12 4.55 3.36
C GLU A 109 23.00 3.18 2.71
N LEU A 110 23.22 3.10 1.39
CA LEU A 110 23.08 1.88 0.58
C LEU A 110 24.45 1.26 0.23
N GLY A 111 25.53 1.71 0.86
CA GLY A 111 26.92 1.35 0.53
C GLY A 111 27.55 2.24 -0.57
N ASN A 112 28.86 2.09 -0.80
CA ASN A 112 29.67 2.79 -1.82
C ASN A 112 29.26 4.26 -2.09
N GLU A 113 29.15 5.06 -1.03
CA GLU A 113 28.81 6.49 -1.06
C GLU A 113 27.42 6.84 -1.65
N LYS A 114 26.55 5.85 -1.87
CA LYS A 114 25.18 6.08 -2.33
C LYS A 114 24.24 6.17 -1.15
N SER A 115 23.58 7.31 -1.01
CA SER A 115 22.46 7.49 -0.09
C SER A 115 21.16 7.71 -0.83
N ILE A 116 20.06 7.24 -0.24
CA ILE A 116 18.71 7.61 -0.65
C ILE A 116 18.01 8.31 0.52
N GLU A 117 17.22 9.33 0.22
CA GLU A 117 16.53 10.11 1.24
C GLU A 117 15.03 10.21 0.92
N PHE A 118 14.22 10.18 1.97
CA PHE A 118 12.77 10.36 1.86
C PHE A 118 12.24 11.15 3.06
N PRO A 119 11.18 11.98 2.91
CA PRO A 119 10.43 12.51 4.05
C PRO A 119 9.99 11.37 4.98
N VAL A 120 10.01 11.60 6.31
CA VAL A 120 9.75 10.54 7.32
C VAL A 120 8.48 9.74 7.03
N LEU A 121 7.35 10.41 6.76
CA LEU A 121 6.08 9.73 6.45
C LEU A 121 6.17 8.85 5.19
N ARG A 122 6.88 9.32 4.15
CA ARG A 122 7.08 8.53 2.92
C ARG A 122 7.97 7.33 3.20
N ALA A 123 9.05 7.50 3.97
CA ALA A 123 9.91 6.40 4.38
C ALA A 123 9.12 5.34 5.18
N GLY A 124 8.31 5.76 6.15
CA GLY A 124 7.42 4.87 6.90
C GLY A 124 6.44 4.10 6.02
N TYR A 125 5.83 4.77 5.03
CA TYR A 125 4.97 4.11 4.04
C TYR A 125 5.71 3.06 3.22
N LEU A 126 6.91 3.35 2.71
CA LEU A 126 7.68 2.40 1.91
C LEU A 126 8.14 1.18 2.73
N ILE A 127 8.54 1.40 3.98
CA ILE A 127 8.89 0.32 4.92
C ILE A 127 7.66 -0.55 5.20
N TRP A 128 6.52 0.06 5.52
CA TRP A 128 5.26 -0.66 5.70
C TRP A 128 4.86 -1.45 4.45
N TYR A 129 4.89 -0.84 3.27
CA TYR A 129 4.59 -1.49 2.00
C TYR A 129 5.48 -2.72 1.76
N SER A 130 6.76 -2.65 2.12
CA SER A 130 7.65 -3.82 2.04
C SER A 130 7.18 -4.98 2.93
N ASN A 131 6.63 -4.68 4.12
CA ASN A 131 6.06 -5.69 5.01
C ASN A 131 4.73 -6.24 4.47
N VAL A 132 3.92 -5.40 3.82
CA VAL A 132 2.72 -5.86 3.11
C VAL A 132 3.09 -6.87 2.01
N VAL A 133 4.08 -6.55 1.17
CA VAL A 133 4.52 -7.46 0.10
C VAL A 133 5.09 -8.76 0.67
N ARG A 134 5.81 -8.70 1.80
CA ARG A 134 6.26 -9.91 2.51
C ARG A 134 5.08 -10.74 3.02
N TYR A 135 4.09 -10.12 3.68
CA TYR A 135 2.88 -10.82 4.11
C TYR A 135 2.17 -11.52 2.94
N LEU A 136 2.02 -10.81 1.82
CA LEU A 136 1.45 -11.33 0.58
C LEU A 136 2.26 -12.52 0.02
N SER A 137 3.59 -12.46 0.05
CA SER A 137 4.43 -13.55 -0.45
C SER A 137 4.49 -14.74 0.52
N ASP A 138 4.76 -14.50 1.80
CA ASP A 138 5.06 -15.54 2.80
C ASP A 138 3.77 -16.22 3.30
N SER A 139 2.77 -15.41 3.68
CA SER A 139 1.53 -15.91 4.28
C SER A 139 0.51 -16.31 3.23
N LYS A 140 0.43 -15.59 2.11
CA LYS A 140 -0.52 -15.89 1.01
C LYS A 140 0.08 -16.70 -0.11
N ARG A 141 1.39 -16.99 -0.07
CA ARG A 141 2.11 -17.78 -1.08
C ARG A 141 1.91 -17.23 -2.49
N ILE A 142 1.77 -15.91 -2.60
CA ILE A 142 1.63 -15.23 -3.89
C ILE A 142 3.00 -15.19 -4.52
N ASN A 143 3.20 -16.07 -5.49
CA ASN A 143 4.43 -16.19 -6.24
C ASN A 143 4.20 -15.59 -7.62
N GLY A 144 4.97 -14.57 -7.99
CA GLY A 144 4.82 -13.90 -9.29
C GLY A 144 5.35 -12.47 -9.30
N ARG A 145 5.01 -11.75 -10.37
CA ARG A 145 5.39 -10.35 -10.56
C ARG A 145 4.35 -9.45 -9.89
N PHE A 146 4.77 -8.66 -8.91
CA PHE A 146 3.91 -7.64 -8.30
C PHE A 146 3.96 -6.39 -9.18
N LEU A 147 2.84 -6.04 -9.81
CA LEU A 147 2.70 -4.78 -10.54
C LEU A 147 2.02 -3.77 -9.63
N SER A 148 2.57 -2.56 -9.53
CA SER A 148 1.89 -1.48 -8.79
C SER A 148 2.25 -0.12 -9.36
N ASP A 149 1.21 0.70 -9.54
CA ASP A 149 1.32 2.10 -9.96
C ASP A 149 1.33 3.09 -8.79
N ASN A 150 1.26 2.59 -7.54
CA ASN A 150 1.41 3.38 -6.31
C ASN A 150 2.74 4.15 -6.24
N PHE A 151 3.72 3.76 -7.04
CA PHE A 151 5.03 4.39 -7.17
C PHE A 151 5.14 5.31 -8.40
N CYS A 152 4.13 5.37 -9.26
CA CYS A 152 4.11 6.23 -10.44
C CYS A 152 3.96 7.72 -10.12
N ASN A 153 3.50 8.06 -8.90
CA ASN A 153 3.44 9.41 -8.37
C ASN A 153 4.71 9.83 -7.61
N ASP A 154 5.73 8.96 -7.48
CA ASP A 154 6.98 9.30 -6.81
C ASP A 154 7.78 10.42 -7.51
N GLU A 155 7.41 10.77 -8.75
CA GLU A 155 7.82 12.03 -9.35
C GLU A 155 6.72 12.62 -10.24
N VAL A 156 6.41 13.89 -10.00
CA VAL A 156 5.82 14.75 -11.03
C VAL A 156 6.87 14.91 -12.14
N GLY A 157 6.84 14.06 -13.16
CA GLY A 157 7.66 14.16 -14.36
C GLY A 157 8.10 12.80 -14.95
N PRO A 158 8.55 12.76 -16.20
CA PRO A 158 9.29 11.63 -16.74
C PRO A 158 10.73 11.71 -16.20
N GLY A 159 10.99 11.10 -15.04
CA GLY A 159 12.25 11.27 -14.31
C GLY A 159 12.61 10.09 -13.41
N ALA A 160 13.86 10.10 -12.96
CA ALA A 160 14.60 9.04 -12.27
C ALA A 160 14.05 8.58 -10.89
N GLY A 161 13.06 9.25 -10.31
CA GLY A 161 12.53 8.96 -8.98
C GLY A 161 11.31 8.05 -8.92
N LYS A 162 10.60 7.80 -10.04
CA LYS A 162 9.62 6.69 -10.09
C LYS A 162 10.28 5.34 -9.76
N ALA A 163 11.54 5.18 -10.16
CA ALA A 163 12.37 4.02 -9.85
C ALA A 163 12.94 4.04 -8.42
N ARG A 164 12.94 5.18 -7.70
CA ARG A 164 13.56 5.30 -6.37
C ARG A 164 12.73 4.64 -5.28
N GLY A 165 11.41 4.86 -5.24
CA GLY A 165 10.52 4.21 -4.28
C GLY A 165 10.47 2.69 -4.48
N VAL A 166 10.26 2.24 -5.74
CA VAL A 166 10.31 0.81 -6.11
C VAL A 166 11.68 0.21 -5.83
N GLY A 167 12.76 0.91 -6.20
CA GLY A 167 14.12 0.47 -5.93
C GLY A 167 14.41 0.31 -4.44
N PHE A 168 13.93 1.23 -3.60
CA PHE A 168 14.05 1.13 -2.15
C PHE A 168 13.25 -0.05 -1.59
N VAL A 169 11.99 -0.22 -1.98
CA VAL A 169 11.19 -1.36 -1.51
C VAL A 169 11.80 -2.69 -1.97
N ASN A 170 12.22 -2.79 -3.23
CA ASN A 170 12.92 -3.98 -3.72
C ASN A 170 14.26 -4.21 -3.01
N TYR A 171 14.99 -3.16 -2.64
CA TYR A 171 16.17 -3.27 -1.79
C TYR A 171 15.81 -3.85 -0.42
N LEU A 172 14.76 -3.33 0.24
CA LEU A 172 14.27 -3.86 1.52
C LEU A 172 13.83 -5.32 1.43
N LEU A 173 13.11 -5.68 0.38
CA LEU A 173 12.74 -7.07 0.09
C LEU A 173 14.01 -7.91 -0.12
N SER A 174 15.02 -7.37 -0.82
CA SER A 174 16.26 -8.06 -1.13
C SER A 174 17.16 -8.39 0.06
N MET A 175 16.84 -7.91 1.26
CA MET A 175 17.56 -8.31 2.46
C MET A 175 17.15 -9.70 3.00
N ARG A 176 16.13 -10.39 2.45
CA ARG A 176 15.66 -11.72 2.91
C ARG A 176 15.27 -12.63 1.74
N ASP A 177 15.77 -13.86 1.63
CA ASP A 177 15.65 -14.76 0.44
C ASP A 177 14.57 -15.86 0.58
N PRO A 178 13.89 -16.31 -0.50
CA PRO A 178 13.77 -15.75 -1.86
C PRO A 178 12.66 -14.68 -1.98
N LYS A 179 12.74 -13.80 -2.99
CA LYS A 179 12.14 -12.45 -2.92
C LYS A 179 11.04 -12.18 -3.94
N PRO A 180 9.86 -11.72 -3.53
CA PRO A 180 8.96 -11.02 -4.43
C PRO A 180 9.63 -9.72 -4.92
N GLN A 181 9.45 -9.36 -6.18
CA GLN A 181 9.87 -8.07 -6.72
C GLN A 181 8.68 -7.28 -7.24
N ILE A 182 8.69 -5.99 -6.92
CA ILE A 182 7.75 -5.02 -7.43
C ILE A 182 8.28 -4.49 -8.75
N SER A 183 7.40 -4.42 -9.73
CA SER A 183 7.65 -3.86 -11.04
C SER A 183 6.73 -2.68 -11.30
N LEU A 184 7.30 -1.62 -11.87
CA LEU A 184 6.50 -0.56 -12.46
C LEU A 184 5.84 -1.06 -13.75
N PRO A 185 4.61 -0.63 -14.05
CA PRO A 185 4.04 -0.79 -15.39
C PRO A 185 4.89 -0.02 -16.41
N THR A 186 5.31 -0.69 -17.48
CA THR A 186 6.23 -0.14 -18.50
C THR A 186 5.54 0.32 -19.77
N ASN A 187 4.23 0.06 -19.93
CA ASN A 187 3.42 0.49 -21.06
C ASN A 187 1.93 0.62 -20.67
N ASP A 188 1.11 1.21 -21.54
CA ASP A 188 -0.32 1.47 -21.30
C ASP A 188 -1.12 0.21 -20.92
N ARG A 189 -0.78 -0.94 -21.52
CA ARG A 189 -1.39 -2.23 -21.19
C ARG A 189 -1.15 -2.57 -19.72
N PHE A 190 0.10 -2.47 -19.25
CA PHE A 190 0.45 -2.76 -17.85
C PHE A 190 -0.09 -1.69 -16.87
N PHE A 191 -0.22 -0.43 -17.27
CA PHE A 191 -0.83 0.61 -16.42
C PHE A 191 -2.28 0.31 -16.07
N GLN A 192 -3.01 -0.36 -16.96
CA GLN A 192 -4.39 -0.74 -16.69
C GLN A 192 -4.50 -1.91 -15.71
N LEU A 193 -3.47 -2.75 -15.60
CA LEU A 193 -3.52 -3.97 -14.77
C LEU A 193 -3.63 -3.69 -13.25
N ASP A 194 -3.29 -2.48 -12.79
CA ASP A 194 -3.42 -2.09 -11.37
C ASP A 194 -4.80 -1.47 -11.04
N LEU A 195 -5.68 -1.30 -12.04
CA LEU A 195 -6.96 -0.61 -11.84
C LEU A 195 -7.89 -1.33 -10.86
N LEU A 196 -7.94 -2.66 -10.89
CA LEU A 196 -8.77 -3.40 -9.93
C LEU A 196 -8.24 -3.24 -8.50
N SER A 197 -6.92 -3.28 -8.32
CA SER A 197 -6.28 -3.02 -7.02
C SER A 197 -6.58 -1.59 -6.54
N ASP A 198 -6.53 -0.57 -7.41
CA ASP A 198 -6.91 0.81 -7.08
C ASP A 198 -8.38 0.91 -6.61
N HIS A 199 -9.30 0.25 -7.31
CA HIS A 199 -10.72 0.25 -6.95
C HIS A 199 -11.01 -0.51 -5.65
N PHE A 200 -10.49 -1.73 -5.47
CA PHE A 200 -10.67 -2.48 -4.22
C PHE A 200 -9.99 -1.80 -3.03
N CYS A 201 -8.80 -1.23 -3.22
CA CYS A 201 -8.12 -0.44 -2.19
C CYS A 201 -8.96 0.78 -1.79
N GLY A 202 -9.46 1.52 -2.78
CA GLY A 202 -10.30 2.68 -2.58
C GLY A 202 -11.60 2.34 -1.86
N PHE A 203 -12.22 1.21 -2.23
CA PHE A 203 -13.45 0.75 -1.61
C PHE A 203 -13.24 0.31 -0.16
N ALA A 204 -12.25 -0.53 0.12
CA ALA A 204 -11.91 -0.95 1.47
C ALA A 204 -11.58 0.25 2.37
N ASN A 205 -10.79 1.21 1.88
CA ASN A 205 -10.52 2.46 2.60
C ASN A 205 -11.80 3.25 2.91
N THR A 206 -12.72 3.33 1.96
CA THR A 206 -13.97 4.10 2.09
C THR A 206 -14.88 3.51 3.16
N VAL A 207 -15.01 2.18 3.17
CA VAL A 207 -15.79 1.46 4.19
C VAL A 207 -15.14 1.58 5.57
N TRP A 208 -13.83 1.31 5.68
CA TRP A 208 -13.17 1.23 6.99
C TRP A 208 -12.79 2.57 7.60
N SER A 209 -12.72 3.63 6.79
CA SER A 209 -12.60 4.99 7.32
C SER A 209 -13.96 5.55 7.77
N GLY A 210 -15.06 4.78 7.62
CA GLY A 210 -16.40 5.20 8.02
C GLY A 210 -17.01 6.28 7.13
N VAL A 211 -16.54 6.41 5.89
CA VAL A 211 -17.00 7.43 4.92
C VAL A 211 -17.89 6.86 3.81
N ALA A 212 -18.07 5.54 3.76
CA ALA A 212 -19.00 4.87 2.87
C ALA A 212 -20.46 5.14 3.27
N THR A 213 -21.37 5.08 2.30
CA THR A 213 -22.80 5.02 2.59
C THR A 213 -23.18 3.65 3.17
N ASP A 214 -24.34 3.55 3.81
CA ASP A 214 -24.87 2.28 4.33
C ASP A 214 -24.99 1.22 3.23
N GLN A 215 -25.43 1.63 2.04
CA GLN A 215 -25.56 0.74 0.89
C GLN A 215 -24.19 0.23 0.42
N GLN A 216 -23.19 1.12 0.31
CA GLN A 216 -21.82 0.75 -0.06
C GLN A 216 -21.21 -0.23 0.96
N THR A 217 -21.44 0.01 2.25
CA THR A 217 -21.00 -0.89 3.32
C THR A 217 -21.70 -2.26 3.22
N ALA A 218 -23.01 -2.28 2.99
CA ALA A 218 -23.77 -3.51 2.82
C ALA A 218 -23.29 -4.33 1.61
N ASP A 219 -23.00 -3.68 0.48
CA ASP A 219 -22.51 -4.36 -0.71
C ASP A 219 -21.08 -4.86 -0.55
N PHE A 220 -20.21 -4.17 0.18
CA PHE A 220 -18.89 -4.69 0.56
C PHE A 220 -19.02 -5.98 1.38
N ASN A 221 -19.85 -5.95 2.42
CA ASN A 221 -20.06 -7.09 3.31
C ASN A 221 -20.65 -8.29 2.54
N LYS A 222 -21.53 -8.06 1.56
CA LYS A 222 -22.03 -9.12 0.68
C LYS A 222 -20.90 -9.76 -0.13
N LEU A 223 -19.97 -8.96 -0.65
CA LEU A 223 -18.83 -9.49 -1.42
C LEU A 223 -17.89 -10.32 -0.53
N GLU A 224 -17.58 -9.85 0.67
CA GLU A 224 -16.79 -10.61 1.66
C GLU A 224 -17.46 -11.95 2.01
N GLN A 225 -18.79 -11.98 2.11
CA GLN A 225 -19.56 -13.16 2.49
C GLN A 225 -19.90 -14.09 1.31
N SER A 226 -19.84 -13.59 0.07
CA SER A 226 -20.31 -14.31 -1.13
C SER A 226 -19.54 -15.60 -1.41
N ARG A 227 -18.24 -15.64 -1.07
CA ARG A 227 -17.39 -16.82 -1.20
C ARG A 227 -16.23 -16.74 -0.22
N PRO A 228 -15.87 -17.85 0.47
CA PRO A 228 -14.69 -17.87 1.31
C PRO A 228 -13.44 -17.44 0.54
N ASN A 229 -12.69 -16.48 1.09
CA ASN A 229 -11.42 -15.95 0.56
C ASN A 229 -11.52 -15.15 -0.76
N LEU A 230 -12.71 -14.66 -1.14
CA LEU A 230 -12.82 -13.81 -2.33
C LEU A 230 -12.17 -12.45 -2.13
N ILE A 231 -12.58 -11.78 -1.06
CA ILE A 231 -11.95 -10.56 -0.57
C ILE A 231 -11.49 -10.88 0.83
N GLU A 232 -10.18 -10.94 1.00
CA GLU A 232 -9.56 -11.05 2.30
C GLU A 232 -9.11 -9.68 2.78
N ASN A 233 -9.45 -9.40 4.02
CA ASN A 233 -9.25 -8.12 4.65
C ASN A 233 -8.40 -8.30 5.89
N MET A 234 -7.16 -7.85 5.82
CA MET A 234 -6.16 -8.00 6.86
C MET A 234 -5.77 -6.64 7.42
N ARG A 235 -6.00 -6.44 8.72
CA ARG A 235 -5.41 -5.32 9.42
C ARG A 235 -4.02 -5.71 9.89
N LEU A 236 -3.01 -5.06 9.33
CA LEU A 236 -1.63 -5.17 9.78
C LEU A 236 -1.41 -4.21 10.96
N ALA A 237 -2.16 -4.42 12.03
CA ALA A 237 -1.95 -3.76 13.31
C ALA A 237 -0.85 -4.50 14.07
N THR A 238 0.04 -3.79 14.75
CA THR A 238 1.09 -4.49 15.49
C THR A 238 1.34 -3.93 16.88
N ASP A 239 1.43 -4.85 17.85
CA ASP A 239 2.35 -4.76 18.97
C ASP A 239 3.71 -5.31 18.50
N LEU A 240 4.38 -4.57 17.62
CA LEU A 240 5.74 -4.95 17.18
C LEU A 240 6.67 -4.87 18.39
N THR A 241 7.37 -5.97 18.66
CA THR A 241 8.54 -5.92 19.53
C THR A 241 9.64 -5.20 18.76
N ILE A 242 10.00 -4.00 19.21
CA ILE A 242 11.14 -3.25 18.68
C ILE A 242 12.39 -3.75 19.38
N VAL A 243 13.34 -4.20 18.59
CA VAL A 243 14.70 -4.51 19.03
C VAL A 243 15.68 -3.54 18.42
N ASP A 244 16.74 -3.20 19.16
CA ASP A 244 17.86 -2.44 18.61
C ASP A 244 18.78 -3.32 17.74
N GLN A 245 19.83 -2.73 17.19
CA GLN A 245 20.83 -3.43 16.37
C GLN A 245 21.60 -4.54 17.12
N ASN A 246 21.56 -4.57 18.45
CA ASN A 246 22.15 -5.62 19.28
C ASN A 246 21.14 -6.71 19.68
N GLY A 247 19.89 -6.60 19.21
CA GLY A 247 18.80 -7.51 19.55
C GLY A 247 18.15 -7.23 20.91
N VAL A 248 18.44 -6.10 21.55
CA VAL A 248 17.85 -5.72 22.83
C VAL A 248 16.44 -5.17 22.62
N ASN A 249 15.46 -5.69 23.36
CA ASN A 249 14.08 -5.18 23.30
C ASN A 249 13.99 -3.76 23.89
N VAL A 250 13.67 -2.79 23.04
CA VAL A 250 13.53 -1.36 23.38
C VAL A 250 12.09 -0.85 23.25
N THR A 251 11.11 -1.75 23.08
CA THR A 251 9.70 -1.41 22.84
C THR A 251 9.12 -0.43 23.87
N ALA A 252 9.37 -0.67 25.17
CA ALA A 252 8.86 0.18 26.24
C ALA A 252 9.49 1.59 26.21
N GLN A 253 10.76 1.69 25.85
CA GLN A 253 11.48 2.97 25.74
C GLN A 253 10.92 3.79 24.57
N VAL A 254 10.67 3.15 23.42
CA VAL A 254 10.03 3.80 22.28
C VAL A 254 8.61 4.24 22.61
N LYS A 255 7.79 3.38 23.24
CA LYS A 255 6.44 3.74 23.72
C LYS A 255 6.48 4.97 24.63
N ALA A 256 7.42 5.01 25.58
CA ALA A 256 7.58 6.15 26.48
C ALA A 256 8.07 7.43 25.77
N ALA A 257 9.00 7.32 24.82
CA ALA A 257 9.51 8.46 24.06
C ALA A 257 8.44 9.07 23.15
N VAL A 258 7.66 8.24 22.44
CA VAL A 258 6.53 8.69 21.63
C VAL A 258 5.50 9.39 22.51
N ALA A 259 5.13 8.80 23.65
CA ALA A 259 4.19 9.40 24.58
C ALA A 259 4.64 10.78 25.09
N LYS A 260 5.95 10.96 25.38
CA LYS A 260 6.50 12.26 25.79
C LYS A 260 6.49 13.28 24.65
N GLY A 261 6.89 12.88 23.44
CA GLY A 261 6.89 13.76 22.27
C GLY A 261 5.51 14.22 21.81
N SER A 262 4.45 13.49 22.16
CA SER A 262 3.05 13.88 21.90
C SER A 262 2.46 14.85 22.94
N VAL A 263 3.12 15.07 24.08
CA VAL A 263 2.65 15.98 25.14
C VAL A 263 3.24 17.38 24.98
N ASP A 264 4.36 17.52 24.28
CA ASP A 264 5.08 18.78 24.06
C ASP A 264 4.81 19.41 22.67
N GLY A 265 3.79 18.94 21.95
CA GLY A 265 3.40 19.40 20.60
C GLY A 265 2.14 20.25 20.56
#